data_AF-A0A7R9V055-F1
#
_entry.id   AF-A0A7R9V055-F1
#
_cell.length_a   1.000
_cell.length_b   1.000
_cell.length_c   1.000
_cell.angle_alpha   90.00
_cell.angle_beta   90.00
_cell.angle_gamma   90.00
#
_symmetry.space_group_name_H-M   'P 1'
#
loop_
_entity.id
_entity.type
_entity.pdbx_description
1 polymer ?
#
loop_
_entity_poly.entity_id
_entity_poly.type
_entity_poly.pdbx_seq_one_letter_code
_entity_poly.pdbx_strand_id
1 'polypeptide(L)'
;MEMHHKLRRDPSWHPNACNICGQLGHQAAQCTSGTVNWRQIYGDKEFVLRPPTYWSEELARIKAKQVDAEDLEKRARDFAKAQAEKEGLNFDAILKHGQEMNALEPEAVIPKAAPPPEEAPLPVGWAQAADPNTGKPYFWHKKTQKTVWERPTADTPIQ
;
A
#
# COMPACT_ATOMS: atom_id res chain seq x y z
N MET A 1 22.23 -2.63 0.83
CA MET A 1 22.28 -1.15 0.86
C MET A 1 21.74 -0.53 2.16
N GLU A 2 20.99 -1.24 3.01
CA GLU A 2 20.37 -0.66 4.24
C GLU A 2 21.27 -0.54 5.49
N MET A 3 22.49 -1.08 5.48
CA MET A 3 23.36 -1.07 6.68
C MET A 3 24.34 0.11 6.75
N HIS A 4 24.51 0.90 5.67
CA HIS A 4 25.43 2.05 5.66
C HIS A 4 25.03 3.16 6.65
N HIS A 5 23.75 3.25 7.02
CA HIS A 5 23.22 4.21 7.99
C HIS A 5 23.52 3.86 9.45
N LYS A 6 23.99 2.62 9.73
CA LYS A 6 24.31 2.16 11.09
C LYS A 6 25.70 2.57 11.56
N LEU A 7 26.58 3.02 10.67
CA LEU A 7 27.77 3.78 11.04
C LEU A 7 27.35 5.19 11.44
N ARG A 8 26.77 5.28 12.64
CA ARG A 8 26.50 6.57 13.27
C ARG A 8 27.84 7.26 13.53
N ARG A 9 27.93 8.51 13.08
CA ARG A 9 28.97 9.48 13.45
C ARG A 9 29.23 9.40 14.94
N ASP A 10 30.49 9.31 15.34
CA ASP A 10 30.84 9.45 16.76
C ASP A 10 30.34 10.82 17.26
N PRO A 11 29.57 10.89 18.36
CA PRO A 11 29.05 12.15 18.88
C PRO A 11 30.12 13.19 19.21
N SER A 12 31.38 12.78 19.41
CA SER A 12 32.52 13.66 19.68
C SER A 12 33.09 14.34 18.43
N TRP A 13 32.71 13.90 17.22
CA TRP A 13 33.25 14.44 15.98
C TRP A 13 32.49 15.68 15.53
N HIS A 14 33.22 16.64 14.95
CA HIS A 14 32.61 17.86 14.42
C HIS A 14 31.54 17.53 13.36
N PRO A 15 30.40 18.26 13.29
CA PRO A 15 29.31 17.97 12.35
C PRO A 15 29.76 17.92 10.89
N ASN A 16 30.72 18.76 10.53
CA ASN A 16 31.29 18.85 9.18
C ASN A 16 32.51 17.95 8.95
N ALA A 17 32.89 17.13 9.94
CA ALA A 17 33.97 16.16 9.76
C ALA A 17 33.54 14.98 8.89
N CYS A 18 34.50 14.26 8.35
CA CYS A 18 34.29 13.02 7.63
C CYS A 18 33.66 11.95 8.54
N ASN A 19 32.60 11.28 8.06
CA ASN A 19 31.88 10.25 8.83
C ASN A 19 32.67 8.93 9.02
N ILE A 20 33.85 8.80 8.38
CA ILE A 20 34.69 7.60 8.45
C ILE A 20 35.89 7.81 9.38
N CYS A 21 36.52 8.99 9.36
CA CYS A 21 37.77 9.25 10.09
C CYS A 21 37.75 10.48 11.02
N GLY A 22 36.66 11.25 11.05
CA GLY A 22 36.54 12.43 11.92
C GLY A 22 37.39 13.64 11.52
N GLN A 23 38.11 13.61 10.40
CA GLN A 23 38.90 14.75 9.91
C GLN A 23 38.05 15.75 9.12
N LEU A 24 38.39 17.04 9.20
CA LEU A 24 37.72 18.12 8.48
C LEU A 24 38.29 18.29 7.07
N GLY A 25 37.46 18.78 6.14
CA GLY A 25 37.90 19.21 4.81
C GLY A 25 37.70 18.20 3.67
N HIS A 26 37.06 17.06 3.92
CA HIS A 26 36.69 16.12 2.85
C HIS A 26 35.40 15.35 3.18
N GLN A 27 34.67 14.95 2.14
CA GLN A 27 33.53 14.05 2.29
C GLN A 27 34.01 12.61 2.56
N ALA A 28 33.18 11.79 3.19
CA ALA A 28 33.49 10.38 3.44
C ALA A 28 33.91 9.60 2.18
N ALA A 29 33.33 9.94 1.01
CA ALA A 29 33.69 9.35 -0.29
C ALA A 29 35.10 9.72 -0.78
N GLN A 30 35.70 10.79 -0.25
CA GLN A 30 37.02 11.31 -0.63
C GLN A 30 38.05 11.14 0.51
N CYS A 31 37.72 10.33 1.52
CA CYS A 31 38.59 10.10 2.66
C CYS A 31 39.82 9.27 2.23
N THR A 32 41.02 9.85 2.37
CA THR A 32 42.30 9.20 2.04
C THR A 32 42.67 8.09 3.01
N SER A 33 42.20 8.18 4.26
CA SER A 33 42.21 7.09 5.26
C SER A 33 41.04 6.11 5.06
N GLY A 34 40.16 6.38 4.09
CA GLY A 34 38.77 5.90 4.03
C GLY A 34 38.55 4.54 3.40
N THR A 35 39.56 3.67 3.40
CA THR A 35 39.31 2.26 3.05
C THR A 35 38.66 1.58 4.25
N VAL A 36 37.37 1.82 4.45
CA VAL A 36 36.58 1.04 5.41
C VAL A 36 36.64 -0.40 4.94
N ASN A 37 37.33 -1.25 5.69
CA ASN A 37 37.44 -2.67 5.37
C ASN A 37 36.11 -3.35 5.69
N TRP A 38 35.15 -3.19 4.78
CA TRP A 38 33.80 -3.69 4.93
C TRP A 38 33.77 -5.22 5.08
N ARG A 39 34.71 -5.94 4.44
CA ARG A 39 34.88 -7.39 4.58
C ARG A 39 35.23 -7.79 6.01
N GLN A 40 36.08 -7.03 6.70
CA GLN A 40 36.42 -7.32 8.10
C GLN A 40 35.26 -7.01 9.06
N ILE A 41 34.47 -5.97 8.78
CA ILE A 41 33.35 -5.55 9.64
C ILE A 41 32.17 -6.54 9.55
N TYR A 42 31.80 -6.96 8.34
CA TYR A 42 30.60 -7.78 8.12
C TYR A 42 30.91 -9.26 7.84
N GLY A 43 32.19 -9.60 7.68
CA GLY A 43 32.63 -10.93 7.30
C GLY A 43 32.49 -11.20 5.80
N ASP A 44 33.29 -12.14 5.28
CA ASP A 44 33.33 -12.44 3.85
C ASP A 44 31.98 -12.92 3.29
N LYS A 45 31.17 -13.61 4.11
CA LYS A 45 29.86 -14.17 3.73
C LYS A 45 28.88 -13.13 3.18
N GLU A 46 29.00 -11.86 3.58
CA GLU A 46 28.12 -10.77 3.15
C GLU A 46 28.56 -10.16 1.80
N PHE A 47 29.80 -10.43 1.37
CA PHE A 47 30.35 -9.99 0.08
C PHE A 47 30.42 -11.13 -0.94
N VAL A 48 30.01 -12.35 -0.55
CA VAL A 48 29.77 -13.43 -1.49
C VAL A 48 28.41 -13.18 -2.14
N LEU A 49 28.38 -13.19 -3.48
CA LEU A 49 27.12 -13.19 -4.21
C LEU A 49 26.25 -14.33 -3.67
N ARG A 50 24.96 -14.05 -3.42
CA ARG A 50 24.02 -15.06 -2.93
C ARG A 50 24.25 -16.36 -3.73
N PRO A 51 24.50 -17.49 -3.07
CA PRO A 51 24.76 -18.73 -3.78
C PRO A 51 23.60 -18.98 -4.76
N PRO A 52 23.89 -19.51 -5.96
CA PRO A 52 22.85 -19.82 -6.92
C PRO A 52 21.87 -20.77 -6.27
N THR A 53 20.60 -20.37 -6.19
CA THR A 53 19.55 -21.22 -5.64
C THR A 53 19.32 -22.36 -6.62
N TYR A 54 19.70 -23.57 -6.22
CA TYR A 54 19.42 -24.76 -7.02
C TYR A 54 17.94 -25.13 -6.90
N TRP A 55 17.41 -25.81 -7.92
CA TRP A 55 16.00 -26.25 -7.93
C TRP A 55 15.62 -27.09 -6.70
N SER A 56 16.55 -27.91 -6.18
CA SER A 56 16.38 -28.68 -4.95
C SER A 56 16.15 -27.81 -3.71
N GLU A 57 16.87 -26.70 -3.60
CA GLU A 57 16.72 -25.74 -2.50
C GLU A 57 15.41 -24.97 -2.62
N GLU A 58 14.99 -24.61 -3.84
CA GLU A 58 13.72 -23.91 -4.05
C GLU A 58 12.52 -24.80 -3.71
N LEU A 59 12.54 -26.09 -4.07
CA LEU A 59 11.52 -27.05 -3.65
C LEU A 59 11.46 -27.21 -2.13
N ALA A 60 12.61 -27.25 -1.45
CA ALA A 60 12.67 -27.29 0.01
C ALA A 60 12.07 -26.03 0.63
N ARG A 61 12.33 -24.86 0.04
CA ARG A 61 11.74 -23.58 0.49
C ARG A 61 10.24 -23.50 0.24
N ILE A 62 9.76 -23.98 -0.91
CA ILE A 62 8.32 -24.07 -1.23
C ILE A 62 7.63 -24.99 -0.22
N LYS A 63 8.22 -26.16 0.06
CA LYS A 63 7.70 -27.10 1.05
C LYS A 63 7.71 -26.51 2.46
N ALA A 64 8.76 -25.82 2.87
CA ALA A 64 8.85 -25.17 4.18
C ALA A 64 7.88 -23.99 4.32
N LYS A 65 7.56 -23.30 3.21
CA LYS A 65 6.54 -22.23 3.16
C LYS A 65 5.12 -22.75 3.02
N GLN A 66 4.93 -24.05 2.76
CA GLN A 66 3.62 -24.64 2.66
C GLN A 66 2.95 -24.53 4.03
N VAL A 67 1.91 -23.71 4.09
CA VAL A 67 1.12 -23.54 5.30
C VAL A 67 0.15 -24.71 5.38
N ASP A 68 0.15 -25.38 6.53
CA ASP A 68 -0.86 -26.38 6.86
C ASP A 68 -2.18 -25.65 7.15
N ALA A 69 -3.14 -25.78 6.22
CA ALA A 69 -4.42 -25.09 6.30
C ALA A 69 -5.25 -25.55 7.52
N GLU A 70 -5.16 -26.82 7.91
CA GLU A 70 -5.94 -27.37 9.02
C GLU A 70 -5.43 -26.84 10.36
N ASP A 71 -4.11 -26.79 10.53
CA ASP A 71 -3.48 -26.20 11.71
C ASP A 71 -3.75 -24.69 11.80
N LEU A 72 -3.73 -23.98 10.66
CA LEU A 72 -4.08 -22.56 10.61
C LEU A 72 -5.53 -22.32 11.01
N GLU A 73 -6.48 -23.12 10.50
CA GLU A 73 -7.89 -23.01 10.87
C GLU A 73 -8.12 -23.27 12.36
N LYS A 74 -7.46 -24.28 12.94
CA LYS A 74 -7.56 -24.56 14.38
C LYS A 74 -7.08 -23.38 15.20
N ARG A 75 -5.89 -22.85 14.90
CA ARG A 75 -5.34 -21.67 15.59
C ARG A 75 -6.24 -20.44 15.45
N ALA A 76 -6.82 -20.22 14.27
CA ALA A 76 -7.74 -19.12 14.04
C ALA A 76 -9.01 -19.26 14.88
N ARG A 77 -9.58 -20.47 14.98
CA ARG A 77 -10.76 -20.74 15.81
C ARG A 77 -10.46 -20.59 17.30
N ASP A 78 -9.34 -21.13 17.76
CA ASP A 78 -8.93 -21.02 19.17
C ASP A 78 -8.72 -19.55 19.57
N PHE A 79 -8.07 -18.77 18.69
CA PHE A 79 -7.89 -17.34 18.89
C PHE A 79 -9.23 -16.60 18.94
N ALA A 80 -10.14 -16.87 18.00
CA ALA A 80 -11.45 -16.23 17.95
C ALA A 80 -12.32 -16.58 19.18
N LYS A 81 -12.24 -17.83 19.66
CA LYS A 81 -12.92 -18.25 20.90
C LYS A 81 -12.34 -17.52 22.12
N ALA A 82 -11.02 -17.48 22.26
CA ALA A 82 -10.36 -16.77 23.35
C ALA A 82 -10.67 -15.26 23.34
N GLN A 83 -10.79 -14.66 22.15
CA GLN A 83 -11.17 -13.26 22.00
C GLN A 83 -12.64 -13.01 22.41
N ALA A 84 -13.56 -13.89 21.99
CA ALA A 84 -14.97 -13.81 22.38
C ALA A 84 -15.14 -13.93 23.91
N GLU A 85 -14.39 -14.83 24.56
CA GLU A 85 -14.37 -14.98 26.01
C GLU A 85 -13.89 -13.69 26.72
N LYS A 86 -12.86 -13.02 26.19
CA LYS A 86 -12.38 -11.73 26.73
C LYS A 86 -13.42 -10.61 26.61
N GLU A 87 -14.18 -10.61 25.53
CA GLU A 87 -15.20 -9.59 25.24
C GLU A 87 -16.57 -9.94 25.86
N GLY A 88 -16.70 -11.11 26.51
CA GLY A 88 -17.96 -11.58 27.08
C GLY A 88 -19.02 -11.94 26.04
N LEU A 89 -18.59 -12.23 24.80
CA LEU A 89 -19.46 -12.56 23.68
C LEU A 89 -19.58 -14.08 23.52
N ASN A 90 -20.73 -14.54 23.02
CA ASN A 90 -20.94 -15.95 22.72
C ASN A 90 -20.43 -16.28 21.31
N PHE A 91 -19.31 -17.01 21.24
CA PHE A 91 -18.67 -17.43 20.00
C PHE A 91 -19.60 -18.23 19.06
N ASP A 92 -20.43 -19.13 19.60
CA ASP A 92 -21.32 -19.98 18.79
C ASP A 92 -22.43 -19.18 18.11
N ALA A 93 -22.97 -18.18 18.82
CA ALA A 93 -23.97 -17.27 18.27
C ALA A 93 -23.39 -16.40 17.14
N ILE A 94 -22.14 -15.92 17.29
CA ILE A 94 -21.44 -15.15 16.25
C ILE A 94 -21.19 -16.02 15.02
N LEU A 95 -20.77 -17.27 15.22
CA LEU A 95 -20.49 -18.20 14.13
C LEU A 95 -21.77 -18.52 13.34
N LYS A 96 -22.88 -18.79 14.05
CA LYS A 96 -24.18 -19.01 13.42
C LYS A 96 -24.64 -17.78 12.64
N HIS A 97 -24.53 -16.59 13.21
CA HIS A 97 -24.86 -15.35 12.52
C HIS A 97 -23.99 -15.12 11.27
N GLY A 98 -22.69 -15.39 11.35
CA GLY A 98 -21.79 -15.32 10.20
C GLY A 98 -22.15 -16.30 9.08
N GLN A 99 -22.59 -17.51 9.43
CA GLN A 99 -23.09 -18.50 8.44
C GLN A 99 -24.39 -18.03 7.78
N GLU A 100 -25.32 -17.48 8.56
CA GLU A 100 -26.56 -16.90 8.04
C GLU A 100 -26.24 -15.75 7.06
N MET A 101 -25.34 -14.84 7.43
CA MET A 101 -24.93 -13.72 6.58
C MET A 101 -24.19 -14.15 5.31
N ASN A 102 -23.36 -15.19 5.37
CA ASN A 102 -22.69 -15.75 4.18
C ASN A 102 -23.63 -16.55 3.28
N ALA A 103 -24.74 -17.06 3.81
CA ALA A 103 -25.76 -17.79 3.05
C ALA A 103 -26.72 -16.85 2.29
N LEU A 104 -26.74 -15.56 2.64
CA LEU A 104 -27.48 -14.54 1.88
C LEU A 104 -26.74 -14.25 0.57
N GLU A 105 -27.50 -14.14 -0.52
CA GLU A 105 -26.91 -13.81 -1.83
C GLU A 105 -26.20 -12.45 -1.80
N PRO A 106 -25.02 -12.32 -2.44
CA PRO A 106 -24.18 -11.12 -2.36
C PRO A 106 -24.84 -9.85 -2.91
N GLU A 107 -25.86 -9.99 -3.77
CA GLU A 107 -26.62 -8.86 -4.33
C GLU A 107 -27.52 -8.15 -3.30
N ALA A 108 -27.93 -8.82 -2.21
CA ALA A 108 -28.79 -8.23 -1.19
C ALA A 108 -28.00 -7.45 -0.11
N VAL A 109 -26.74 -7.78 0.10
CA VAL A 109 -25.91 -7.24 1.20
C VAL A 109 -25.06 -6.05 0.77
N ILE A 110 -24.67 -6.00 -0.50
CA ILE A 110 -24.04 -4.80 -1.07
C ILE A 110 -25.18 -3.92 -1.58
N PRO A 111 -25.48 -2.76 -0.97
CA PRO A 111 -26.42 -1.83 -1.59
C PRO A 111 -25.85 -1.48 -2.96
N LYS A 112 -26.49 -1.99 -4.02
CA LYS A 112 -26.26 -1.53 -5.39
C LYS A 112 -26.33 -0.02 -5.31
N ALA A 113 -25.19 0.65 -5.52
CA ALA A 113 -25.08 2.09 -5.43
C ALA A 113 -26.30 2.69 -6.14
N ALA A 114 -27.12 3.43 -5.39
CA ALA A 114 -28.35 4.01 -5.93
C ALA A 114 -28.00 4.67 -7.26
N PRO A 115 -28.80 4.46 -8.33
CA PRO A 115 -28.57 5.18 -9.58
C PRO A 115 -28.46 6.66 -9.23
N PRO A 116 -27.44 7.38 -9.74
CA PRO A 116 -27.26 8.79 -9.45
C PRO A 116 -28.60 9.51 -9.63
N PRO A 117 -28.99 10.41 -8.70
CA PRO A 117 -30.29 11.07 -8.73
C PRO A 117 -30.54 11.60 -10.14
N GLU A 118 -31.67 11.20 -10.73
CA GLU A 118 -32.04 11.48 -12.11
C GLU A 118 -31.91 12.98 -12.38
N GLU A 119 -30.80 13.34 -13.00
CA GLU A 119 -30.29 14.69 -13.08
C GLU A 119 -31.13 15.48 -14.11
N ALA A 120 -31.91 16.47 -13.66
CA ALA A 120 -32.84 17.28 -14.46
C ALA A 120 -32.29 17.68 -15.84
N PRO A 121 -33.07 17.64 -16.94
CA PRO A 121 -32.55 17.80 -18.31
C PRO A 121 -31.74 19.09 -18.47
N LEU A 122 -30.55 18.96 -19.08
CA LEU A 122 -29.66 20.10 -19.35
C LEU A 122 -30.33 21.08 -20.31
N PRO A 123 -30.01 22.39 -20.23
CA PRO A 123 -30.51 23.37 -21.18
C PRO A 123 -30.12 23.03 -22.63
N VAL A 124 -30.93 23.48 -23.58
CA VAL A 124 -30.76 23.16 -25.00
C VAL A 124 -29.35 23.53 -25.49
N GLY A 125 -28.65 22.56 -26.10
CA GLY A 125 -27.30 22.75 -26.64
C GLY A 125 -26.15 22.36 -25.71
N TRP A 126 -26.42 22.06 -24.43
CA TRP A 126 -25.42 21.54 -23.49
C TRP A 126 -25.40 20.01 -23.46
N ALA A 127 -24.23 19.44 -23.22
CA ALA A 127 -24.03 18.01 -23.01
C ALA A 127 -23.05 17.77 -21.85
N GLN A 128 -23.28 16.70 -21.08
CA GLN A 128 -22.40 16.26 -20.00
C GLN A 128 -21.42 15.20 -20.54
N ALA A 129 -20.17 15.29 -20.12
CA ALA A 129 -19.15 14.29 -20.36
C ALA A 129 -18.31 14.12 -19.08
N ALA A 130 -17.67 12.96 -18.91
CA ALA A 130 -16.75 12.73 -17.81
C ALA A 130 -15.31 12.92 -18.31
N ASP A 131 -14.48 13.62 -17.53
CA ASP A 131 -13.04 13.71 -17.80
C ASP A 131 -12.38 12.34 -17.57
N PRO A 132 -11.66 11.76 -18.55
CA PRO A 132 -11.01 10.46 -18.41
C PRO A 132 -9.97 10.40 -17.29
N ASN A 133 -9.35 11.53 -16.93
CA ASN A 133 -8.27 11.57 -15.95
C ASN A 133 -8.78 11.67 -14.51
N THR A 134 -9.83 12.47 -14.29
CA THR A 134 -10.36 12.74 -12.94
C THR A 134 -11.69 12.05 -12.64
N GLY A 135 -12.37 11.53 -13.67
CA GLY A 135 -13.73 10.99 -13.55
C GLY A 135 -14.80 12.03 -13.22
N LYS A 136 -14.45 13.32 -13.16
CA LYS A 136 -15.38 14.39 -12.82
C LYS A 136 -16.25 14.75 -14.02
N PRO A 137 -17.55 15.00 -13.82
CA PRO A 137 -18.41 15.48 -14.89
C PRO A 137 -18.05 16.93 -15.26
N TYR A 138 -18.01 17.21 -16.56
CA TYR A 138 -17.95 18.55 -17.13
C TYR A 138 -19.06 18.72 -18.16
N PHE A 139 -19.51 19.95 -18.37
CA PHE A 139 -20.58 20.28 -19.30
C PHE A 139 -20.00 21.10 -20.45
N TRP A 140 -20.34 20.74 -21.69
CA TRP A 140 -19.85 21.43 -22.87
C TRP A 140 -21.01 21.85 -23.77
N HIS A 141 -20.92 23.05 -24.33
CA HIS A 141 -21.93 23.58 -25.23
C HIS A 141 -21.58 23.29 -26.69
N LYS A 142 -22.46 22.60 -27.41
CA LYS A 142 -22.18 22.07 -28.76
C LYS A 142 -21.89 23.15 -29.80
N LYS A 143 -22.51 24.32 -29.70
CA LYS A 143 -22.37 25.40 -30.70
C LYS A 143 -21.16 26.30 -30.45
N THR A 144 -20.83 26.56 -29.19
CA THR A 144 -19.75 27.50 -28.82
C THR A 144 -18.49 26.79 -28.35
N GLN A 145 -18.51 25.46 -28.21
CA GLN A 145 -17.41 24.62 -27.72
C GLN A 145 -16.89 25.03 -26.34
N LYS A 146 -17.69 25.77 -25.57
CA LYS A 146 -17.34 26.19 -24.21
C LYS A 146 -17.58 25.07 -23.22
N THR A 147 -16.67 24.91 -22.27
CA THR A 147 -16.73 23.92 -21.20
C THR A 147 -16.89 24.61 -19.85
N VAL A 148 -17.79 24.11 -19.01
CA VAL A 148 -17.98 24.54 -17.63
C VAL A 148 -17.96 23.33 -16.70
N TRP A 149 -17.48 23.53 -15.49
CA TRP A 149 -17.41 22.49 -14.46
C TRP A 149 -18.68 22.44 -13.60
N GLU A 150 -19.45 23.54 -13.58
CA GLU A 150 -20.74 23.64 -12.88
C GLU A 150 -21.89 23.36 -13.84
N ARG A 151 -22.99 22.76 -13.35
CA ARG A 151 -24.14 22.42 -14.18
C ARG A 151 -24.78 23.71 -14.75
N PRO A 152 -24.84 23.88 -16.09
CA PRO A 152 -25.39 25.08 -16.68
C PRO A 152 -26.90 25.15 -16.44
N THR A 153 -27.39 26.32 -16.04
CA THR A 153 -28.80 26.70 -16.03
C THR A 153 -29.14 27.52 -17.28
N ALA A 154 -30.42 27.78 -17.54
CA ALA A 154 -30.87 28.54 -18.71
C ALA A 154 -30.23 29.94 -18.82
N ASP A 155 -29.84 30.52 -17.69
CA ASP A 155 -29.21 31.85 -17.58
C ASP A 155 -27.68 31.85 -17.72
N THR A 156 -27.06 30.69 -18.00
CA THR A 156 -25.60 30.62 -18.13
C THR A 156 -25.17 31.42 -19.37
N PRO A 157 -24.33 32.47 -19.24
CA PRO A 157 -23.99 33.33 -20.35
C PRO A 157 -23.19 32.58 -21.42
N ILE A 158 -23.85 32.32 -22.54
CA ILE A 158 -23.24 31.76 -23.76
C ILE A 158 -22.63 32.94 -24.54
N GLN A 159 -21.53 33.50 -24.03
CA GLN A 159 -20.74 34.48 -24.80
C GLN A 159 -20.04 33.83 -25.99
#